data_AF-A0AAW3H906-F1
#
_entry.id   AF-A0AAW3H906-F1
#
_cell.length_a   1.000
_cell.length_b   1.000
_cell.length_c   1.000
_cell.angle_alpha   90.00
_cell.angle_beta   90.00
_cell.angle_gamma   90.00
#
_symmetry.space_group_name_H-M   'P 1'
#
loop_
_entity.id
_entity.type
_entity.pdbx_description
1 polymer ?
#
loop_
_entity_poly.entity_id
_entity_poly.type
_entity_poly.pdbx_seq_one_letter_code
_entity_poly.pdbx_strand_id
1 'polypeptide(L)' 'MSPQEFVDTINEAYSNKIYQEGSRGVYVGNSKEGIKIRMVLTDDGKIITAYPTVSE' A
#
# COMPACT_ATOMS: atom_id res chain seq x y z
N MET A 1 11.89 12.25 3.08
CA MET A 1 11.73 11.02 2.29
C MET A 1 12.20 11.27 0.88
N SER A 2 13.21 10.54 0.44
CA SER A 2 13.67 10.48 -0.94
C SER A 2 12.74 9.59 -1.79
N PRO A 3 12.82 9.66 -3.13
CA PRO A 3 12.06 8.77 -3.99
C PRO A 3 12.29 7.28 -3.68
N GLN A 4 13.53 6.90 -3.36
CA GLN A 4 13.86 5.51 -3.04
C GLN A 4 13.24 5.08 -1.70
N GLU A 5 13.34 5.91 -0.67
CA GLU A 5 12.72 5.64 0.63
C GLU A 5 11.19 5.47 0.51
N PHE A 6 10.57 6.21 -0.41
CA PHE A 6 9.13 6.07 -0.68
C PHE A 6 8.80 4.75 -1.40
N VAL A 7 9.64 4.31 -2.35
CA VAL A 7 9.49 2.99 -2.99
C VAL A 7 9.65 1.88 -1.96
N ASP A 8 10.62 1.98 -1.05
CA ASP A 8 10.83 1.01 0.01
C ASP A 8 9.63 0.95 0.97
N THR A 9 9.07 2.11 1.33
CA THR A 9 7.83 2.23 2.11
C THR A 9 6.66 1.48 1.45
N ILE A 10 6.49 1.62 0.12
CA ILE A 10 5.45 0.90 -0.63
C ILE A 10 5.72 -0.61 -0.62
N ASN A 11 6.96 -1.05 -0.83
CA ASN A 11 7.32 -2.46 -0.84
C ASN A 11 7.06 -3.13 0.52
N GLU A 12 7.39 -2.44 1.61
CA GLU A 12 7.10 -2.91 2.97
C GLU A 12 5.60 -3.07 3.20
N ALA A 13 4.81 -2.04 2.87
CA ALA A 13 3.36 -2.11 2.99
C ALA A 13 2.76 -3.19 2.09
N TYR A 14 3.28 -3.38 0.89
CA TYR A 14 2.80 -4.43 -0.03
C TYR A 14 3.03 -5.83 0.54
N SER A 15 4.12 -6.06 1.28
CA SER A 15 4.44 -7.35 1.87
C SER A 15 3.47 -7.77 2.99
N ASN A 16 2.85 -6.81 3.67
CA ASN A 16 1.93 -7.02 4.78
C ASN A 16 0.50 -6.54 4.50
N LYS A 17 0.17 -6.31 3.23
CA LYS A 17 -1.11 -5.77 2.81
C LYS A 17 -2.27 -6.70 3.19
N ILE A 18 -3.37 -6.11 3.64
CA ILE A 18 -4.64 -6.75 3.89
C ILE A 18 -5.67 -6.25 2.89
N TYR A 19 -6.57 -7.14 2.45
CA TYR A 19 -7.67 -6.75 1.58
C TYR A 19 -8.63 -5.82 2.33
N GLN A 20 -9.04 -4.73 1.70
CA GLN A 20 -10.04 -3.84 2.24
C GLN A 20 -11.43 -4.32 1.82
N GLU A 21 -12.20 -4.86 2.77
CA GLU A 21 -13.56 -5.33 2.52
C GLU A 21 -14.46 -4.23 1.93
N GLY A 22 -15.42 -4.63 1.10
CA GLY A 22 -16.33 -3.70 0.42
C GLY A 22 -15.70 -2.87 -0.70
N SER A 23 -14.45 -3.14 -1.08
CA SER A 23 -13.77 -2.41 -2.15
C SER A 23 -13.08 -3.33 -3.16
N ARG A 24 -13.21 -3.03 -4.46
CA ARG A 24 -12.70 -3.90 -5.52
C ARG A 24 -11.19 -3.72 -5.70
N GLY A 25 -10.43 -4.78 -5.37
CA GLY A 25 -8.98 -4.82 -5.61
C GLY A 25 -8.16 -3.85 -4.75
N VAL A 26 -8.73 -3.32 -3.68
CA VAL A 26 -8.03 -2.39 -2.78
C VAL A 26 -7.45 -3.16 -1.60
N TYR A 27 -6.21 -2.81 -1.28
CA TYR A 27 -5.47 -3.36 -0.16
C TYR A 27 -4.85 -2.22 0.63
N VAL A 28 -4.58 -2.48 1.91
CA VAL A 28 -3.92 -1.54 2.80
C VAL A 28 -2.79 -2.26 3.52
N GLY A 29 -1.61 -1.66 3.57
CA GLY A 29 -0.48 -2.16 4.35
C GLY A 29 0.18 -1.03 5.13
N ASN A 30 1.18 -1.37 5.94
CA ASN A 30 1.94 -0.40 6.73
C ASN A 30 3.44 -0.57 6.47
N SER A 31 4.16 0.54 6.33
CA SER A 31 5.63 0.48 6.39
C SER A 31 6.11 0.25 7.83
N LYS A 32 7.40 -0.07 7.99
CA LYS A 32 8.02 -0.18 9.32
C LYS A 32 7.97 1.12 10.12
N GLU A 33 7.91 2.25 9.43
CA GLU A 33 7.75 3.59 10.03
C GLU A 33 6.29 3.92 10.40
N GLY A 34 5.36 2.99 10.17
CA GLY A 34 3.94 3.17 10.50
C GLY A 34 3.15 3.96 9.45
N ILE A 35 3.72 4.20 8.26
CA ILE A 35 3.01 4.87 7.18
C ILE A 35 2.04 3.88 6.56
N LYS A 36 0.75 4.19 6.65
CA LYS A 36 -0.30 3.39 6.03
C LYS A 36 -0.36 3.71 4.53
N ILE A 37 -0.20 2.68 3.70
CA ILE A 37 -0.28 2.78 2.24
C ILE A 37 -1.54 2.08 1.76
N ARG A 38 -2.39 2.80 1.05
CA ARG A 38 -3.51 2.22 0.30
C ARG A 38 -3.04 1.93 -1.12
N MET A 39 -3.38 0.76 -1.64
CA MET A 39 -2.99 0.32 -2.97
C MET A 39 -4.14 -0.37 -3.69
N VAL A 40 -4.20 -0.19 -5.01
CA VAL A 40 -5.11 -0.92 -5.90
C VAL A 40 -4.28 -1.89 -6.71
N LEU A 41 -4.68 -3.16 -6.73
CA LEU A 41 -3.98 -4.22 -7.42
C LEU A 41 -4.78 -4.74 -8.62
N THR A 42 -4.05 -5.22 -9.62
CA THR A 42 -4.57 -6.13 -10.65
C THR A 42 -4.86 -7.51 -10.06
N ASP A 43 -5.59 -8.34 -10.81
CA ASP A 43 -5.89 -9.72 -10.42
C ASP A 43 -4.64 -10.61 -10.28
N ASP A 44 -3.54 -10.27 -10.97
CA ASP A 44 -2.23 -10.93 -10.82
C ASP A 44 -1.32 -10.28 -9.74
N GLY A 45 -1.87 -9.37 -8.94
CA GLY A 45 -1.20 -8.79 -7.78
C GLY A 45 -0.26 -7.62 -8.06
N LYS A 46 -0.20 -7.09 -9.28
CA LYS A 46 0.61 -5.90 -9.60
C LYS A 46 -0.05 -4.63 -9.08
N ILE A 47 0.76 -3.69 -8.62
CA ILE A 47 0.28 -2.38 -8.16
C ILE A 47 -0.13 -1.54 -9.37
N ILE A 48 -1.38 -1.08 -9.38
CA ILE A 48 -1.89 -0.07 -10.31
C ILE A 48 -1.60 1.33 -9.75
N THR A 49 -1.93 1.55 -8.48
CA THR A 49 -1.64 2.78 -7.75
C THR A 49 -1.39 2.49 -6.28
N ALA A 50 -0.53 3.28 -5.66
CA ALA A 50 -0.25 3.23 -4.23
C ALA A 50 -0.01 4.65 -3.72
N TYR A 51 -0.62 4.99 -2.58
CA TYR A 51 -0.49 6.30 -1.98
C TYR A 51 -0.63 6.22 -0.44
N PRO A 52 0.08 7.09 0.29
CA PRO A 52 -0.08 7.19 1.73
C PRO A 52 -1.47 7.69 2.07
N THR A 53 -2.05 7.13 3.13
CA THR A 53 -3.32 7.58 3.69
C THR A 53 -3.11 7.91 5.15
N VAL A 54 -3.57 9.09 5.55
CA VAL A 54 -3.90 9.35 6.95
C VAL A 54 -5.23 8.65 7.21
N SER A 55 -5.35 7.91 8.30
CA SER A 55 -6.66 7.41 8.75
C SER A 55 -7.57 8.61 9.04
N GLU A 56 -8.83 8.53 8.65
CA GLU A 56 -9.90 9.35 9.24
C GLU A 56 -10.05 9.03 10.74
#